data_AF-A0A7S1Y183-F1
#
_entry.id   AF-A0A7S1Y183-F1
#
_cell.length_a   1.000
_cell.length_b   1.000
_cell.length_c   1.000
_cell.angle_alpha   90.00
_cell.angle_beta   90.00
_cell.angle_gamma   90.00
#
_symmetry.space_group_name_H-M   'P 1'
#
loop_
_entity.id
_entity.type
_entity.pdbx_description
1 polymer ?
#
loop_
_entity_poly.entity_id
_entity_poly.type
_entity_poly.pdbx_seq_one_letter_code
_entity_poly.pdbx_strand_id
1 'polypeptide(L)'
;CTSVEAPWAAQAAAEAARLRPLREAVTLPDRACTSVEALDVPYPAWLAGTWEVSSKTACVDAPEGVDAFGGERAWRNAQADVGNVVAYRSRWVERTAALPLGGVAGLAGSDDAAGGRIVVAGRYYNVGSITHAIMGAGTG
;
A
#
# COMPACT_ATOMS: atom_id res chain seq x y z
N CYS A 1 10.83 -11.33 31.88
CA CYS A 1 10.28 -11.46 30.51
C CYS A 1 11.17 -10.68 29.55
N THR A 2 12.26 -11.30 29.09
CA THR A 2 13.13 -10.72 28.06
C THR A 2 12.43 -10.86 26.72
N SER A 3 11.92 -9.75 26.21
CA SER A 3 11.37 -9.63 24.85
C SER A 3 12.46 -10.02 23.85
N VAL A 4 12.26 -11.11 23.12
CA VAL A 4 13.07 -11.44 21.96
C VAL A 4 12.64 -10.46 20.87
N GLU A 5 13.44 -9.43 20.61
CA GLU A 5 13.19 -8.54 19.47
C GLU A 5 13.14 -9.38 18.19
N ALA A 6 12.01 -9.32 17.51
CA ALA A 6 11.77 -10.13 16.35
C ALA A 6 12.71 -9.69 15.21
N PRO A 7 13.43 -10.60 14.54
CA PRO A 7 14.51 -10.28 13.60
C PRO A 7 14.05 -9.45 12.39
N TRP A 8 12.74 -9.38 12.12
CA TRP A 8 12.16 -8.54 11.08
C TRP A 8 12.20 -7.04 11.41
N ALA A 9 12.24 -6.65 12.68
CA ALA A 9 12.23 -5.22 13.07
C ALA A 9 13.51 -4.52 12.64
N ALA A 10 14.67 -5.19 12.79
CA ALA A 10 15.96 -4.68 12.35
C ALA A 10 16.05 -4.59 10.81
N GLN A 11 15.50 -5.57 10.10
CA GLN A 11 15.43 -5.55 8.62
C GLN A 11 14.50 -4.46 8.10
N ALA A 12 13.33 -4.28 8.73
CA ALA A 12 12.39 -3.23 8.38
C ALA A 12 12.98 -1.83 8.61
N ALA A 13 13.73 -1.63 9.71
CA ALA A 13 14.42 -0.38 9.99
C ALA A 13 15.53 -0.09 8.98
N ALA A 14 16.33 -1.10 8.61
CA ALA A 14 17.37 -0.98 7.59
C ALA A 14 16.79 -0.62 6.21
N GLU A 15 15.70 -1.28 5.81
CA GLU A 15 15.05 -1.00 4.53
C GLU A 15 14.34 0.38 4.55
N ALA A 16 13.73 0.77 5.67
CA ALA A 16 13.15 2.11 5.82
C ALA A 16 14.21 3.22 5.71
N ALA A 17 15.40 3.02 6.27
CA ALA A 17 16.51 3.97 6.13
C ALA A 17 16.98 4.07 4.67
N ARG A 18 16.98 2.95 3.94
CA ARG A 18 17.33 2.88 2.51
C ARG A 18 16.32 3.60 1.61
N LEU A 19 15.03 3.52 1.94
CA LEU A 19 13.94 4.15 1.18
C LEU A 19 13.74 5.65 1.49
N ARG A 20 14.31 6.17 2.58
CA ARG A 20 14.20 7.58 2.99
C ARG A 20 14.62 8.59 1.90
N PRO A 21 15.80 8.49 1.28
CA PRO A 21 16.20 9.41 0.22
C PRO A 21 15.35 9.27 -1.06
N LEU A 22 14.75 8.10 -1.32
CA LEU A 22 13.84 7.91 -2.45
C LEU A 22 12.50 8.63 -2.24
N ARG A 23 12.01 8.69 -1.00
CA ARG A 23 10.82 9.49 -0.66
C ARG A 23 11.07 10.99 -0.83
N GLU A 24 12.28 11.45 -0.51
CA GLU A 24 12.69 12.85 -0.66
C GLU A 24 12.96 13.23 -2.13
N ALA A 25 13.38 12.28 -2.98
CA ALA A 25 13.65 12.50 -4.40
C ALA A 25 12.42 12.40 -5.32
N VAL A 26 11.29 11.90 -4.81
CA VAL A 26 10.02 11.84 -5.56
C VAL A 26 9.33 13.20 -5.47
N THR A 27 9.80 14.14 -6.27
CA THR A 27 9.01 15.31 -6.63
C THR A 27 7.94 14.83 -7.61
N LEU A 28 6.75 14.51 -7.10
CA LEU A 28 5.62 14.19 -7.97
C LEU A 28 5.33 15.44 -8.81
N PRO A 29 5.43 15.38 -10.15
CA PRO A 29 5.03 16.50 -10.97
C PRO A 29 3.56 16.78 -10.68
N ASP A 30 3.23 18.06 -10.55
CA ASP A 30 1.89 18.60 -10.37
C ASP A 30 1.06 18.29 -11.62
N ARG A 31 0.67 17.02 -11.76
CA ARG A 31 -0.05 16.49 -12.90
C ARG A 31 -1.49 16.35 -12.47
N ALA A 32 -2.32 17.15 -13.12
CA ALA A 32 -3.77 16.98 -13.17
C ALA A 32 -4.10 15.48 -13.21
N CYS A 33 -4.71 15.00 -12.12
CA CYS A 33 -5.21 13.64 -11.99
C CYS A 33 -6.38 13.45 -12.97
N THR A 34 -6.09 13.18 -14.25
CA THR A 34 -7.12 12.93 -15.27
C THR A 34 -7.10 11.51 -15.81
N SER A 35 -6.36 10.59 -15.19
CA SER A 35 -6.61 9.16 -15.35
C SER A 35 -6.47 8.43 -14.01
N VAL A 36 -7.44 7.56 -13.72
CA VAL A 36 -7.47 6.68 -12.53
C VAL A 36 -6.45 5.53 -12.66
N GLU A 37 -5.69 5.51 -13.75
CA GLU A 37 -4.66 4.53 -14.04
C GLU A 37 -3.30 5.07 -13.60
N ALA A 38 -3.13 5.24 -12.29
CA ALA A 38 -1.81 5.44 -11.73
C ALA A 38 -0.90 4.27 -12.13
N LEU A 39 0.35 4.60 -12.50
CA LEU A 39 1.40 3.62 -12.79
C LEU A 39 1.57 2.68 -11.59
N ASP A 40 1.72 1.39 -11.86
CA ASP A 40 1.95 0.40 -10.80
C ASP A 40 3.27 0.71 -10.09
N VAL A 41 3.21 0.88 -8.77
CA VAL A 41 4.38 1.09 -7.93
C VAL A 41 5.11 -0.25 -7.79
N PRO A 42 6.41 -0.34 -8.12
CA PRO A 42 7.19 -1.57 -7.94
C PRO A 42 7.56 -1.77 -6.47
N TYR A 43 7.50 -3.01 -6.01
CA TYR A 43 7.85 -3.44 -4.66
C TYR A 43 8.93 -4.53 -4.68
N PRO A 44 9.69 -4.70 -3.57
CA PRO A 44 10.65 -5.79 -3.42
C PRO A 44 10.05 -7.18 -3.68
N ALA A 45 10.86 -8.09 -4.25
CA ALA A 45 10.43 -9.43 -4.65
C ALA A 45 9.87 -10.27 -3.49
N TRP A 46 10.36 -10.07 -2.26
CA TRP A 46 9.91 -10.82 -1.08
C TRP A 46 8.45 -10.56 -0.68
N LEU A 47 7.81 -9.51 -1.22
CA LEU A 47 6.39 -9.24 -1.00
C LEU A 47 5.47 -10.12 -1.86
N ALA A 48 6.00 -10.87 -2.83
CA ALA A 48 5.22 -11.76 -3.68
C ALA A 48 4.38 -12.75 -2.83
N GLY A 49 3.12 -12.94 -3.23
CA GLY A 49 2.20 -13.87 -2.57
C GLY A 49 0.94 -13.21 -2.04
N THR A 50 0.21 -13.96 -1.21
CA THR A 50 -1.04 -13.50 -0.57
C THR A 50 -0.81 -13.39 0.93
N TRP A 51 -1.18 -12.25 1.50
CA TRP A 51 -0.97 -11.90 2.90
C TRP A 51 -2.31 -11.65 3.56
N GLU A 52 -2.46 -12.11 4.79
CA GLU A 52 -3.54 -11.67 5.68
C GLU A 52 -3.14 -10.32 6.28
N VAL A 53 -3.96 -9.30 6.06
CA VAL A 53 -3.69 -7.92 6.47
C VAL A 53 -4.80 -7.43 7.38
N SER A 54 -4.43 -6.82 8.50
CA SER A 54 -5.36 -6.08 9.36
C SER A 54 -5.08 -4.58 9.26
N SER A 55 -6.10 -3.79 8.97
CA SER A 55 -6.04 -2.34 9.01
C SER A 55 -6.98 -1.80 10.08
N LYS A 56 -6.57 -0.71 10.75
CA LYS A 56 -7.38 -0.02 11.76
C LYS A 56 -7.45 1.45 11.40
N THR A 57 -8.67 1.98 11.29
CA THR A 57 -8.86 3.43 11.12
C THR A 57 -8.45 4.13 12.41
N ALA A 58 -7.39 4.94 12.35
CA ALA A 58 -6.83 5.61 13.52
C ALA A 58 -7.53 6.94 13.82
N CYS A 59 -7.77 7.74 12.79
CA CYS A 59 -8.50 9.00 12.85
C CYS A 59 -9.18 9.26 11.51
N VAL A 60 -10.16 10.17 11.52
CA VAL A 60 -10.77 10.74 10.32
C VAL A 60 -10.77 12.24 10.51
N ASP A 61 -10.18 12.97 9.57
CA ASP A 61 -10.00 14.42 9.57
C ASP A 61 -10.63 15.03 8.29
N ALA A 62 -11.31 16.17 8.40
CA ALA A 62 -11.92 16.91 7.29
C ALA A 62 -11.33 18.34 7.22
N PRO A 63 -10.10 18.50 6.71
CA PRO A 63 -9.39 19.78 6.74
C PRO A 63 -10.06 20.86 5.90
N GLU A 64 -10.74 20.49 4.82
CA GLU A 64 -11.50 21.39 3.95
C GLU A 64 -12.96 21.57 4.40
N GLY A 65 -13.32 21.01 5.56
CA GLY A 65 -14.67 21.05 6.12
C GLY A 65 -15.53 19.82 5.79
N VAL A 66 -16.57 19.62 6.60
CA VAL A 66 -17.47 18.46 6.54
C VAL A 66 -18.27 18.43 5.23
N ASP A 67 -18.60 19.57 4.64
CA ASP A 67 -19.34 19.63 3.38
C ASP A 67 -18.52 19.05 2.22
N ALA A 68 -17.23 19.37 2.13
CA ALA A 68 -16.30 18.82 1.15
C ALA A 68 -16.07 17.31 1.35
N PHE A 69 -16.21 16.82 2.59
CA PHE A 69 -16.15 15.39 2.92
C PHE A 69 -17.39 14.60 2.45
N GLY A 70 -18.46 15.27 1.98
CA GLY A 70 -19.74 14.65 1.62
C GLY A 70 -20.85 14.85 2.65
N GLY A 71 -20.67 15.79 3.58
CA GLY A 71 -21.66 16.24 4.55
C GLY A 71 -21.65 15.50 5.90
N GLU A 72 -22.42 16.04 6.84
CA GLU A 72 -22.48 15.60 8.25
C GLU A 72 -22.80 14.12 8.46
N ARG A 73 -23.57 13.52 7.55
CA ARG A 73 -23.91 12.10 7.64
C ARG A 73 -22.72 11.22 7.28
N ALA A 74 -22.05 11.52 6.17
CA ALA A 74 -20.86 10.77 5.72
C ALA A 74 -19.73 10.91 6.74
N TRP A 75 -19.52 12.12 7.25
CA TRP A 75 -18.54 12.42 8.29
C TRP A 75 -18.77 11.63 9.58
N ARG A 76 -20.00 11.65 10.12
CA ARG A 76 -20.33 10.89 11.35
C ARG A 76 -20.18 9.39 11.16
N ASN A 77 -20.56 8.85 10.00
CA ASN A 77 -20.35 7.43 9.70
C ASN A 77 -18.86 7.09 9.68
N ALA A 78 -18.03 7.90 9.01
CA ALA A 78 -16.59 7.69 8.97
C ALA A 78 -15.94 7.80 10.37
N GLN A 79 -16.39 8.75 11.20
CA GLN A 79 -15.94 8.83 12.58
C GLN A 79 -16.36 7.61 13.42
N ALA A 80 -17.54 7.02 13.16
CA ALA A 80 -17.96 5.79 13.81
C ALA A 80 -17.09 4.58 13.43
N ASP A 81 -16.40 4.63 12.29
CA ASP A 81 -15.44 3.60 11.87
C ASP A 81 -14.07 3.73 12.53
N VAL A 82 -13.78 4.84 13.23
CA VAL A 82 -12.53 5.00 13.97
C VAL A 82 -12.44 3.93 15.05
N GLY A 83 -11.34 3.19 15.06
CA GLY A 83 -11.12 2.10 16.00
C GLY A 83 -11.51 0.71 15.47
N ASN A 84 -12.35 0.64 14.43
CA ASN A 84 -12.72 -0.62 13.80
C ASN A 84 -11.52 -1.23 13.07
N VAL A 85 -11.37 -2.55 13.22
CA VAL A 85 -10.32 -3.32 12.55
C VAL A 85 -10.93 -4.10 11.40
N VAL A 86 -10.38 -3.91 10.21
CA VAL A 86 -10.77 -4.63 9.00
C VAL A 86 -9.67 -5.61 8.65
N ALA A 87 -10.00 -6.90 8.59
CA ALA A 87 -9.11 -7.95 8.13
C ALA A 87 -9.43 -8.31 6.68
N TYR A 88 -8.43 -8.34 5.81
CA TYR A 88 -8.59 -8.65 4.39
C TYR A 88 -7.33 -9.33 3.84
N ARG A 89 -7.46 -9.95 2.66
CA ARG A 89 -6.35 -10.56 1.95
C ARG A 89 -5.77 -9.58 0.94
N SER A 90 -4.45 -9.43 0.97
CA SER A 90 -3.71 -8.65 -0.02
C SER A 90 -2.84 -9.57 -0.86
N ARG A 91 -3.03 -9.54 -2.17
CA ARG A 91 -2.25 -10.30 -3.15
C ARG A 91 -1.28 -9.39 -3.88
N TRP A 92 -0.06 -9.90 -4.01
CA TRP A 92 1.04 -9.26 -4.70
C TRP A 92 1.55 -10.22 -5.77
N VAL A 93 1.62 -9.74 -7.00
CA VAL A 93 1.93 -10.55 -8.17
C VAL A 93 3.26 -10.13 -8.76
N GLU A 94 4.09 -11.12 -9.08
CA GLU A 94 5.29 -10.89 -9.85
C GLU A 94 4.91 -10.45 -11.26
N ARG A 95 5.61 -9.42 -11.76
CA ARG A 95 5.60 -9.04 -13.16
C ARG A 95 7.03 -9.00 -13.67
N THR A 96 7.23 -9.57 -14.84
CA THR A 96 8.43 -9.34 -15.62
C THR A 96 8.37 -7.89 -16.09
N ALA A 97 9.38 -7.09 -15.75
CA ALA A 97 9.49 -5.72 -16.23
C ALA A 97 9.70 -5.73 -17.75
N ALA A 98 8.61 -5.74 -18.52
CA ALA A 98 8.64 -5.43 -19.94
C ALA A 98 8.46 -3.92 -20.07
N LEU A 99 9.52 -3.24 -20.50
CA LEU A 99 9.61 -1.81 -20.89
C LEU A 99 10.31 -0.87 -19.89
N PRO A 100 11.03 0.14 -20.41
CA PRO A 100 11.99 0.92 -19.63
C PRO A 100 11.21 1.83 -18.70
N LEU A 101 11.19 1.47 -17.42
CA LEU A 101 10.86 2.40 -16.35
C LEU A 101 11.77 3.61 -16.54
N GLY A 102 11.23 4.72 -17.03
CA GLY A 102 11.98 5.93 -17.31
C GLY A 102 12.87 6.29 -16.12
N GLY A 103 14.17 6.10 -16.28
CA GLY A 103 15.23 6.70 -15.48
C GLY A 103 15.48 6.15 -14.07
N VAL A 104 14.67 5.28 -13.48
CA VAL A 104 14.93 4.78 -12.11
C VAL A 104 15.70 3.44 -12.11
N ALA A 105 16.93 3.49 -12.59
CA ALA A 105 17.91 2.40 -12.57
C ALA A 105 18.38 1.99 -11.14
N GLY A 106 17.61 2.30 -10.09
CA GLY A 106 18.03 2.18 -8.68
C GLY A 106 17.14 1.29 -7.80
N LEU A 107 16.02 0.76 -8.30
CA LEU A 107 15.16 -0.16 -7.53
C LEU A 107 15.62 -1.62 -7.60
N ALA A 108 16.62 -1.93 -8.42
CA ALA A 108 17.32 -3.21 -8.44
C ALA A 108 18.30 -3.29 -7.25
N GLY A 109 17.75 -3.30 -6.05
CA GLY A 109 18.50 -3.50 -4.82
C GLY A 109 18.04 -4.74 -4.10
N SER A 110 18.36 -5.91 -4.66
CA SER A 110 18.65 -7.19 -4.00
C SER A 110 18.61 -8.30 -5.07
N ASP A 111 19.81 -8.78 -5.42
CA ASP A 111 20.16 -10.10 -5.99
C ASP A 111 19.48 -10.69 -7.25
N ASP A 112 18.45 -10.09 -7.84
CA ASP A 112 17.82 -10.62 -9.08
C ASP A 112 18.40 -10.02 -10.37
N ALA A 113 19.69 -10.29 -10.61
CA ALA A 113 20.39 -9.92 -11.83
C ALA A 113 20.10 -10.91 -12.98
N ALA A 114 18.90 -10.85 -13.57
CA ALA A 114 18.60 -11.20 -14.97
C ALA A 114 17.07 -11.11 -15.21
N GLY A 115 16.60 -9.97 -15.70
CA GLY A 115 15.17 -9.78 -16.02
C GLY A 115 14.31 -9.33 -14.83
N GLY A 116 14.80 -8.30 -14.11
CA GLY A 116 14.27 -7.74 -12.87
C GLY A 116 12.79 -8.02 -12.61
N ARG A 117 12.55 -9.04 -11.78
CA ARG A 117 11.22 -9.35 -11.28
C ARG A 117 10.82 -8.23 -10.34
N ILE A 118 9.75 -7.54 -10.69
CA ILE A 118 9.11 -6.57 -9.79
C ILE A 118 7.84 -7.20 -9.25
N VAL A 119 7.49 -6.83 -8.02
CA VAL A 119 6.21 -7.21 -7.45
C VAL A 119 5.28 -6.01 -7.49
N VAL A 120 4.05 -6.22 -7.91
CA VAL A 120 3.02 -5.18 -7.93
C VAL A 120 1.79 -5.65 -7.17
N ALA A 121 1.06 -4.70 -6.59
CA ALA A 121 -0.21 -5.00 -5.92
C ALA A 121 -1.22 -5.54 -6.95
N GLY A 122 -1.87 -6.65 -6.64
CA GLY A 122 -2.98 -7.21 -7.40
C GLY A 122 -4.24 -6.36 -7.26
N ARG A 123 -4.27 -5.17 -7.86
CA ARG A 123 -5.27 -4.11 -7.68
C ARG A 123 -6.69 -4.62 -7.53
N TYR A 124 -7.19 -5.36 -8.51
CA TYR A 124 -8.57 -5.87 -8.49
C TYR A 124 -8.84 -6.86 -7.35
N TYR A 125 -7.87 -7.73 -7.04
CA TYR A 125 -7.99 -8.66 -5.93
C TYR A 125 -8.03 -7.91 -4.59
N ASN A 126 -7.13 -6.95 -4.40
CA ASN A 126 -7.00 -6.21 -3.15
C ASN A 126 -8.23 -5.32 -2.90
N VAL A 127 -8.67 -4.56 -3.91
CA VAL A 127 -9.89 -3.76 -3.83
C VAL A 127 -11.09 -4.66 -3.54
N GLY A 128 -11.23 -5.78 -4.26
CA GLY A 128 -12.29 -6.74 -4.02
C GLY A 128 -12.27 -7.29 -2.59
N SER A 129 -11.10 -7.67 -2.07
CA SER A 129 -10.97 -8.19 -0.71
C SER A 129 -11.27 -7.15 0.37
N ILE A 130 -10.86 -5.89 0.17
CA ILE A 130 -11.15 -4.79 1.11
C ILE A 130 -12.64 -4.49 1.10
N THR A 131 -13.25 -4.34 -0.08
CA THR A 131 -14.69 -4.09 -0.20
C THR A 131 -15.50 -5.23 0.44
N HIS A 132 -15.11 -6.48 0.21
CA HIS A 132 -15.72 -7.64 0.84
C HIS A 132 -15.63 -7.59 2.36
N ALA A 133 -14.44 -7.26 2.90
CA ALA A 133 -14.21 -7.16 4.33
C ALA A 133 -15.01 -6.03 4.99
N ILE A 134 -15.16 -4.89 4.31
CA ILE A 134 -15.91 -3.72 4.82
C ILE A 134 -17.42 -3.97 4.74
N MET A 135 -17.91 -4.54 3.64
CA MET A 135 -19.34 -4.72 3.40
C MET A 135 -19.93 -5.93 4.15
N GLY A 136 -19.10 -6.73 4.83
CA GLY A 136 -19.56 -7.89 5.59
C GLY A 136 -20.17 -8.99 4.72
N ALA A 137 -19.85 -9.02 3.42
CA ALA A 137 -20.20 -10.17 2.60
C ALA A 137 -19.38 -11.37 3.10
N GLY A 138 -20.04 -12.39 3.63
CA GLY A 138 -19.57 -13.79 3.73
C GLY A 138 -18.27 -14.11 4.48
N THR A 139 -18.36 -14.30 5.80
CA THR A 139 -17.89 -15.57 6.37
C THR A 139 -18.84 -16.67 5.88
N GLY A 140 -18.50 -17.30 4.75
CA GLY A 140 -19.21 -18.43 4.15
C GLY A 140 -18.22 -19.44 3.65
#